data_AF-A0A1I6XI03-F1
#
_entry.id   AF-A0A1I6XI03-F1
#
_cell.length_a   1.000
_cell.length_b   1.000
_cell.length_c   1.000
_cell.angle_alpha   90.00
_cell.angle_beta   90.00
_cell.angle_gamma   90.00
#
_symmetry.space_group_name_H-M   'P 1'
#
loop_
_entity.id
_entity.type
_entity.pdbx_description
1 polymer ?
#
loop_
_entity_poly.entity_id
_entity_poly.type
_entity_poly.pdbx_seq_one_letter_code
_entity_poly.pdbx_strand_id
1 'polypeptide(L)'
;MTSSYTPPRQTSPRQPKNPMEIELVFNVRPCGTCSFFWPSNPKDQVYGPYPTYDFLSDFPKTADPVGTPEMYPWVKGVTRNSGFPNGEIMDGCRKAPIMTLGINPNLTAFSPGITGTSWAYPDFTSDDGTDGYDKYAYYYRYRNVYQERFAFEEVKKYLISGSSVTPTADTTVTADQIIAAEDGVIKSAERDHAGSPYDVIIEYESGAEVTLTLERPTGTPRYVLLFNHDSPDNKFEKGDIIISKMQMPAGVKLEVYQELQTYYEQFVPSLNEFSDYLRAKGHRSADLKIGEDVCQLDMVACASPHWKPAFLGGSEESEDTIISNCVTKNAWALKQLVMTNPAVLFLVGESSWDMFRDAFKEHIKRSPELPTDPYDNAFTLFSLTTENDNPTMFEFSTEIDGEPYAINTRIVVTPHFSYDTNFLPQFRLSPEWLSGLKEKSPECVHYLETNPEITYVPGNGDGYDAFQFSAENAPQILKVIKTSWPDAWPDLEKSFYDAHATMADVLGYMYREGKLTWNDVGDYLSRSAGPCQFCVNEHWKFPLGCPYGKPEEKPLPIGYLNQVTDQILSGGA
;
A
#
# COMPACT_ATOMS: atom_id res chain seq x y z
N MET A 1 7.44 0.72 32.68
CA MET A 1 7.45 2.05 32.03
C MET A 1 6.15 2.17 31.27
N THR A 2 5.33 3.19 31.52
CA THR A 2 4.11 3.45 30.76
C THR A 2 4.51 4.06 29.43
N SER A 3 4.52 3.26 28.36
CA SER A 3 4.67 3.77 26.99
C SER A 3 3.45 4.62 26.66
N SER A 4 3.50 5.92 26.93
CA SER A 4 2.51 6.86 26.38
C SER A 4 2.77 6.99 24.88
N TYR A 5 1.72 6.91 24.06
CA TYR A 5 1.83 7.21 22.63
C TYR A 5 2.46 8.59 22.41
N THR A 6 3.34 8.69 21.42
CA THR A 6 4.02 9.93 21.05
C THR A 6 3.69 10.27 19.60
N PRO A 7 3.04 11.42 19.31
CA PRO A 7 2.42 12.34 20.27
C PRO A 7 1.21 11.70 20.97
N PRO A 8 0.68 12.29 22.06
CA PRO A 8 -0.55 11.84 22.68
C PRO A 8 -1.71 11.76 21.68
N ARG A 9 -2.47 10.66 21.75
CA ARG A 9 -3.58 10.39 20.84
C ARG A 9 -4.75 11.36 21.07
N GLN A 10 -5.39 11.78 19.99
CA GLN A 10 -6.52 12.71 19.97
C GLN A 10 -7.77 11.98 19.49
N THR A 11 -8.87 12.13 20.22
CA THR A 11 -10.17 11.52 19.90
C THR A 11 -11.01 12.40 18.96
N SER A 12 -10.51 13.57 18.58
CA SER A 12 -11.18 14.49 17.67
C SER A 12 -10.15 15.34 16.93
N PRO A 13 -10.37 15.64 15.64
CA PRO A 13 -9.52 16.56 14.88
C PRO A 13 -9.49 17.96 15.51
N ARG A 14 -8.36 18.63 15.42
CA ARG A 14 -8.23 20.05 15.78
C ARG A 14 -8.92 20.89 14.71
N GLN A 15 -9.48 22.01 15.14
CA GLN A 15 -10.06 23.00 14.24
C GLN A 15 -9.00 23.57 13.28
N PRO A 16 -9.38 23.90 12.03
CA PRO A 16 -8.45 24.45 11.04
C PRO A 16 -7.80 25.75 11.53
N LYS A 17 -6.48 25.76 11.56
CA LYS A 17 -5.64 26.96 11.82
C LYS A 17 -4.59 27.19 10.75
N ASN A 18 -4.44 26.23 9.85
CA ASN A 18 -3.46 26.19 8.78
C ASN A 18 -4.18 25.79 7.48
N PRO A 19 -3.54 26.00 6.32
CA PRO A 19 -3.90 25.28 5.11
C PRO A 19 -4.05 23.77 5.34
N MET A 20 -4.95 23.14 4.59
CA MET A 20 -5.35 21.74 4.79
C MET A 20 -4.14 20.77 4.74
N GLU A 21 -3.18 21.01 3.86
CA GLU A 21 -1.95 20.21 3.72
C GLU A 21 -1.12 20.14 5.01
N ILE A 22 -1.15 21.18 5.82
CA ILE A 22 -0.44 21.27 7.09
C ILE A 22 -1.34 20.76 8.22
N GLU A 23 -2.63 21.08 8.17
CA GLU A 23 -3.61 20.59 9.14
C GLU A 23 -3.62 19.06 9.23
N LEU A 24 -3.56 18.38 8.08
CA LEU A 24 -3.54 16.92 8.00
C LEU A 24 -2.36 16.31 8.77
N VAL A 25 -1.17 16.92 8.75
CA VAL A 25 -0.03 16.49 9.58
C VAL A 25 -0.37 16.55 11.07
N PHE A 26 -1.04 17.62 11.51
CA PHE A 26 -1.40 17.81 12.92
C PHE A 26 -2.60 16.99 13.38
N ASN A 27 -3.43 16.49 12.45
CA ASN A 27 -4.66 15.78 12.76
C ASN A 27 -4.56 14.26 12.52
N VAL A 28 -3.88 13.81 11.46
CA VAL A 28 -3.71 12.38 11.16
C VAL A 28 -2.68 11.74 12.09
N ARG A 29 -1.51 12.37 12.26
CA ARG A 29 -0.42 11.83 13.08
C ARG A 29 -0.84 11.49 14.52
N PRO A 30 -1.54 12.36 15.28
CA PRO A 30 -2.02 12.03 16.62
C PRO A 30 -3.41 11.38 16.62
N CYS A 31 -4.01 11.04 15.48
CA CYS A 31 -5.36 10.46 15.46
C CYS A 31 -5.42 9.20 16.34
N GLY A 32 -6.45 9.13 17.17
CA GLY A 32 -6.76 8.01 18.06
C GLY A 32 -8.25 7.73 18.15
N THR A 33 -8.99 8.00 17.07
CA THR A 33 -10.45 7.83 17.04
C THR A 33 -10.89 6.37 17.07
N CYS A 34 -10.00 5.44 16.70
CA CYS A 34 -10.26 4.00 16.71
C CYS A 34 -9.53 3.35 17.89
N SER A 35 -10.26 2.98 18.95
CA SER A 35 -9.70 2.33 20.14
C SER A 35 -9.10 0.94 19.85
N PHE A 36 -9.50 0.30 18.75
CA PHE A 36 -8.91 -0.96 18.29
C PHE A 36 -7.41 -0.82 17.99
N PHE A 37 -7.01 0.21 17.23
CA PHE A 37 -5.62 0.50 16.93
C PHE A 37 -4.91 1.29 18.04
N TRP A 38 -5.69 2.01 18.85
CA TRP A 38 -5.19 2.95 19.84
C TRP A 38 -5.90 2.79 21.19
N PRO A 39 -5.78 1.62 21.85
CA PRO A 39 -6.43 1.39 23.12
C PRO A 39 -5.84 2.32 24.18
N SER A 40 -6.69 2.74 25.14
CA SER A 40 -6.31 3.61 26.26
C SER A 40 -5.16 3.03 27.08
N ASN A 41 -5.09 1.71 27.17
CA ASN A 41 -4.02 0.98 27.82
C ASN A 41 -3.17 0.26 26.74
N PRO A 42 -1.89 0.63 26.57
CA PRO A 42 -1.00 0.01 25.58
C PRO A 42 -0.84 -1.52 25.71
N LYS A 43 -1.13 -2.10 26.88
CA LYS A 43 -1.12 -3.56 27.06
C LYS A 43 -2.25 -4.26 26.30
N ASP A 44 -3.27 -3.52 25.91
CA ASP A 44 -4.40 -4.05 25.16
C ASP A 44 -4.17 -3.91 23.63
N GLN A 45 -2.99 -3.41 23.22
CA GLN A 45 -2.67 -3.22 21.81
C GLN A 45 -2.43 -4.57 21.10
N VAL A 46 -3.41 -4.97 20.30
CA VAL A 46 -3.52 -6.30 19.66
C VAL A 46 -2.31 -6.60 18.77
N TYR A 47 -1.85 -5.60 18.03
CA TYR A 47 -0.68 -5.71 17.16
C TYR A 47 0.62 -5.37 17.85
N GLY A 48 1.70 -6.06 17.49
CA GLY A 48 3.04 -5.72 17.98
C GLY A 48 3.17 -5.88 19.51
N PRO A 49 4.01 -5.06 20.18
CA PRO A 49 4.70 -3.88 19.64
C PRO A 49 5.81 -4.25 18.65
N TYR A 50 6.15 -3.32 17.75
CA TYR A 50 7.15 -3.50 16.69
C TYR A 50 8.42 -2.71 16.97
N PRO A 51 9.56 -3.11 16.39
CA PRO A 51 10.77 -2.29 16.38
C PRO A 51 10.48 -0.91 15.78
N THR A 52 11.02 0.12 16.41
CA THR A 52 10.86 1.51 15.97
C THR A 52 12.20 2.23 15.99
N TYR A 53 12.33 3.25 15.14
CA TYR A 53 13.49 4.13 15.10
C TYR A 53 13.05 5.59 15.00
N ASP A 54 14.01 6.48 15.18
CA ASP A 54 13.85 7.90 14.94
C ASP A 54 15.05 8.48 14.19
N PHE A 55 14.81 9.60 13.51
CA PHE A 55 15.82 10.35 12.79
C PHE A 55 16.67 11.18 13.75
N LEU A 56 17.95 11.31 13.41
CA LEU A 56 18.92 12.10 14.18
C LEU A 56 18.83 13.62 13.91
N SER A 57 17.97 14.04 12.99
CA SER A 57 17.69 15.44 12.63
C SER A 57 16.31 15.56 11.99
N ASP A 58 15.74 16.76 11.96
CA ASP A 58 14.43 17.04 11.33
C ASP A 58 14.40 16.65 9.85
N PHE A 59 15.49 16.98 9.14
CA PHE A 59 15.67 16.72 7.72
C PHE A 59 16.94 15.88 7.52
N PRO A 60 16.85 14.56 7.73
CA PRO A 60 18.01 13.67 7.65
C PRO A 60 18.63 13.68 6.26
N LYS A 61 19.95 13.59 6.20
CA LYS A 61 20.64 13.25 4.96
C LYS A 61 20.46 11.77 4.68
N THR A 62 19.75 11.46 3.61
CA THR A 62 19.50 10.11 3.14
C THR A 62 20.47 9.73 2.02
N ALA A 63 20.66 8.43 1.83
CA ALA A 63 21.19 7.90 0.58
C ALA A 63 20.06 7.72 -0.43
N ASP A 64 20.39 7.87 -1.72
CA ASP A 64 19.49 7.53 -2.82
C ASP A 64 19.80 6.12 -3.33
N PRO A 65 18.80 5.35 -3.80
CA PRO A 65 19.03 4.05 -4.40
C PRO A 65 19.80 4.20 -5.72
N VAL A 66 20.75 3.31 -5.98
CA VAL A 66 21.44 3.20 -7.28
C VAL A 66 20.75 2.13 -8.12
N GLY A 67 20.03 2.53 -9.16
CA GLY A 67 19.18 1.61 -9.92
C GLY A 67 17.90 1.27 -9.16
N THR A 68 17.50 0.00 -9.16
CA THR A 68 16.33 -0.53 -8.44
C THR A 68 16.76 -1.65 -7.49
N PRO A 69 17.61 -1.35 -6.48
CA PRO A 69 18.06 -2.37 -5.54
C PRO A 69 16.88 -2.91 -4.74
N GLU A 70 16.88 -4.21 -4.44
CA GLU A 70 15.91 -4.82 -3.51
C GLU A 70 16.05 -4.20 -2.11
N MET A 71 17.26 -3.87 -1.68
CA MET A 71 17.52 -3.23 -0.40
C MET A 71 18.80 -2.38 -0.44
N TYR A 72 18.83 -1.27 0.30
CA TYR A 72 20.03 -0.43 0.44
C TYR A 72 20.10 0.30 1.79
N PRO A 73 21.31 0.63 2.29
CA PRO A 73 21.46 1.50 3.46
C PRO A 73 20.91 2.89 3.15
N TRP A 74 19.99 3.39 3.98
CA TRP A 74 19.25 4.61 3.69
C TRP A 74 19.65 5.76 4.61
N VAL A 75 19.59 5.55 5.93
CA VAL A 75 19.81 6.63 6.90
C VAL A 75 20.36 6.09 8.22
N LYS A 76 21.12 6.92 8.93
CA LYS A 76 21.46 6.67 10.34
C LYS A 76 20.32 7.07 11.24
N GLY A 77 19.84 6.13 12.04
CA GLY A 77 18.78 6.32 13.00
C GLY A 77 19.20 5.99 14.43
N VAL A 78 18.27 6.22 15.36
CA VAL A 78 18.34 5.74 16.74
C VAL A 78 17.11 4.93 17.07
N THR A 79 17.28 3.77 17.69
CA THR A 79 16.16 2.93 18.09
C THR A 79 15.30 3.60 19.16
N ARG A 80 14.01 3.34 19.14
CA ARG A 80 13.04 3.83 20.13
C ARG A 80 12.39 2.66 20.87
N ASN A 81 11.58 2.99 21.88
CA ASN A 81 10.78 1.97 22.53
C ASN A 81 9.82 1.38 21.50
N SER A 82 9.72 0.05 21.47
CA SER A 82 8.83 -0.63 20.53
C SER A 82 7.41 -0.10 20.64
N GLY A 83 6.77 0.08 19.49
CA GLY A 83 5.49 0.77 19.38
C GLY A 83 4.65 0.29 18.20
N PHE A 84 3.55 1.01 17.96
CA PHE A 84 2.69 0.82 16.79
C PHE A 84 2.89 2.00 15.83
N PRO A 85 2.97 1.78 14.50
CA PRO A 85 3.24 2.85 13.54
C PRO A 85 2.18 3.95 13.61
N ASN A 86 2.62 5.20 13.44
CA ASN A 86 1.72 6.34 13.33
C ASN A 86 0.83 6.21 12.08
N GLY A 87 -0.36 6.83 12.12
CA GLY A 87 -1.20 6.92 10.92
C GLY A 87 -0.48 7.62 9.78
N GLU A 88 -0.65 7.12 8.57
CA GLU A 88 0.01 7.62 7.37
C GLU A 88 -0.82 8.73 6.71
N ILE A 89 -0.18 9.84 6.36
CA ILE A 89 -0.70 10.76 5.35
C ILE A 89 -0.19 10.31 3.98
N MET A 90 -0.69 10.93 2.93
CA MET A 90 -0.25 10.70 1.55
C MET A 90 1.29 10.68 1.44
N ASP A 91 1.81 9.83 0.59
CA ASP A 91 3.22 9.78 0.18
C ASP A 91 3.43 10.64 -1.09
N GLY A 92 4.46 11.48 -1.10
CA GLY A 92 4.90 12.21 -2.29
C GLY A 92 4.41 13.66 -2.48
N CYS A 93 4.38 14.17 -3.71
CA CYS A 93 3.96 15.54 -3.97
C CYS A 93 2.45 15.74 -3.76
N ARG A 94 2.08 16.75 -2.97
CA ARG A 94 0.68 17.07 -2.64
C ARG A 94 -0.12 17.67 -3.80
N LYS A 95 0.55 17.94 -4.92
CA LYS A 95 -0.02 18.43 -6.17
C LYS A 95 0.36 17.55 -7.36
N ALA A 96 0.73 16.28 -7.09
CA ALA A 96 0.92 15.29 -8.13
C ALA A 96 -0.37 15.14 -8.94
N PRO A 97 -0.30 15.12 -10.28
CA PRO A 97 -1.49 15.01 -11.12
C PRO A 97 -2.03 13.57 -11.21
N ILE A 98 -1.27 12.59 -10.73
CA ILE A 98 -1.68 11.19 -10.62
C ILE A 98 -1.70 10.82 -9.14
N MET A 99 -2.73 10.09 -8.73
CA MET A 99 -2.88 9.59 -7.38
C MET A 99 -3.23 8.10 -7.42
N THR A 100 -2.63 7.30 -6.55
CA THR A 100 -3.12 5.95 -6.23
C THR A 100 -3.76 5.98 -4.84
N LEU A 101 -4.86 5.24 -4.68
CA LEU A 101 -5.59 5.15 -3.42
C LEU A 101 -5.89 3.69 -3.08
N GLY A 102 -5.20 3.18 -2.07
CA GLY A 102 -5.36 1.82 -1.55
C GLY A 102 -6.31 1.71 -0.37
N ILE A 103 -6.29 0.56 0.28
CA ILE A 103 -7.15 0.27 1.44
C ILE A 103 -6.53 0.87 2.70
N ASN A 104 -5.35 0.39 3.09
CA ASN A 104 -4.62 0.77 4.28
C ASN A 104 -3.12 0.48 4.11
N PRO A 105 -2.24 1.16 4.86
CA PRO A 105 -0.82 0.85 4.87
C PRO A 105 -0.54 -0.57 5.34
N ASN A 106 0.46 -1.22 4.72
CA ASN A 106 0.87 -2.57 5.08
C ASN A 106 1.58 -2.60 6.44
N LEU A 107 1.15 -3.51 7.31
CA LEU A 107 1.82 -3.80 8.58
C LEU A 107 2.84 -4.93 8.44
N THR A 108 3.84 -4.77 7.56
CA THR A 108 4.80 -5.83 7.15
C THR A 108 5.51 -6.51 8.34
N ALA A 109 5.77 -5.78 9.43
CA ALA A 109 6.33 -6.34 10.67
C ALA A 109 5.46 -7.44 11.32
N PHE A 110 4.18 -7.53 10.96
CA PHE A 110 3.25 -8.58 11.42
C PHE A 110 3.52 -9.93 10.77
N SER A 111 4.08 -9.93 9.55
CA SER A 111 4.38 -11.14 8.81
C SER A 111 5.40 -12.00 9.55
N PRO A 112 5.29 -13.34 9.48
CA PRO A 112 6.31 -14.23 10.00
C PRO A 112 7.58 -14.14 9.15
N GLY A 113 8.67 -14.70 9.68
CA GLY A 113 9.94 -14.88 8.99
C GLY A 113 10.90 -13.69 9.08
N ILE A 114 11.97 -13.77 8.28
CA ILE A 114 13.12 -12.88 8.33
C ILE A 114 12.71 -11.43 8.02
N THR A 115 11.85 -11.26 7.01
CA THR A 115 11.35 -9.96 6.55
C THR A 115 10.57 -9.26 7.65
N GLY A 116 9.51 -9.89 8.16
CA GLY A 116 8.69 -9.30 9.22
C GLY A 116 9.44 -9.14 10.54
N THR A 117 10.45 -9.97 10.83
CA THR A 117 11.32 -9.83 12.01
C THR A 117 12.17 -8.56 11.96
N SER A 118 12.67 -8.21 10.78
CA SER A 118 13.59 -7.09 10.59
C SER A 118 12.91 -5.73 10.44
N TRP A 119 11.63 -5.74 10.13
CA TRP A 119 10.87 -4.53 9.81
C TRP A 119 10.80 -3.54 10.97
N ALA A 120 10.87 -2.25 10.65
CA ALA A 120 10.87 -1.18 11.65
C ALA A 120 10.07 0.03 11.18
N TYR A 121 9.47 0.76 12.11
CA TYR A 121 8.68 1.95 11.79
C TYR A 121 9.24 3.22 12.43
N PRO A 122 9.12 4.39 11.75
CA PRO A 122 9.53 5.66 12.34
C PRO A 122 8.57 6.12 13.46
N ASP A 123 9.14 6.55 14.58
CA ASP A 123 8.41 7.05 15.78
C ASP A 123 8.20 8.58 15.74
N PHE A 124 9.10 9.31 15.08
CA PHE A 124 9.08 10.76 14.90
C PHE A 124 9.05 11.56 16.22
N THR A 125 9.90 11.29 17.20
CA THR A 125 9.87 12.03 18.47
C THR A 125 10.48 13.42 18.35
N SER A 126 10.12 14.33 19.26
CA SER A 126 10.75 15.66 19.40
C SER A 126 11.93 15.66 20.39
N ASP A 127 12.67 14.55 20.43
CA ASP A 127 13.82 14.38 21.32
C ASP A 127 15.09 15.00 20.70
N ASP A 128 16.13 15.18 21.52
CA ASP A 128 17.47 15.59 21.07
C ASP A 128 17.51 16.88 20.22
N GLY A 129 16.57 17.80 20.47
CA GLY A 129 16.50 19.10 19.80
C GLY A 129 15.88 19.07 18.40
N THR A 130 15.14 18.01 18.08
CA THR A 130 14.39 17.85 16.82
C THR A 130 12.88 18.05 17.03
N ASP A 131 12.13 18.28 15.96
CA ASP A 131 10.66 18.34 15.95
C ASP A 131 10.06 17.14 15.22
N GLY A 132 9.24 16.38 15.92
CA GLY A 132 8.56 15.22 15.38
C GLY A 132 7.59 15.51 14.22
N TYR A 133 6.98 16.70 14.17
CA TYR A 133 6.09 17.06 13.07
C TYR A 133 6.87 17.38 11.81
N ASP A 134 8.04 18.01 11.94
CA ASP A 134 8.95 18.26 10.83
C ASP A 134 9.44 16.95 10.21
N LYS A 135 9.91 16.01 11.06
CA LYS A 135 10.32 14.67 10.60
C LYS A 135 9.20 13.92 9.91
N TYR A 136 7.99 13.95 10.49
CA TYR A 136 6.82 13.28 9.92
C TYR A 136 6.45 13.87 8.56
N ALA A 137 6.34 15.20 8.47
CA ALA A 137 6.02 15.87 7.22
C ALA A 137 7.09 15.64 6.15
N TYR A 138 8.37 15.68 6.53
CA TYR A 138 9.50 15.43 5.64
C TYR A 138 9.51 13.99 5.13
N TYR A 139 9.31 13.01 6.02
CA TYR A 139 9.26 11.61 5.66
C TYR A 139 8.16 11.31 4.64
N TYR A 140 6.91 11.69 4.92
CA TYR A 140 5.80 11.45 3.99
C TYR A 140 5.85 12.32 2.72
N ARG A 141 6.67 13.38 2.68
CA ARG A 141 6.96 14.11 1.43
C ARG A 141 7.83 13.27 0.48
N TYR A 142 8.83 12.58 1.02
CA TYR A 142 9.91 11.96 0.26
C TYR A 142 9.92 10.44 0.29
N ARG A 143 8.98 9.81 1.02
CA ARG A 143 8.74 8.37 0.93
C ARG A 143 8.31 8.01 -0.49
N ASN A 144 8.82 6.87 -0.94
CA ASN A 144 8.67 6.33 -2.27
C ASN A 144 8.27 4.85 -2.16
N VAL A 145 8.70 4.03 -3.12
CA VAL A 145 8.37 2.59 -3.21
C VAL A 145 9.05 1.70 -2.16
N TYR A 146 9.83 2.28 -1.25
CA TYR A 146 10.58 1.56 -0.24
C TYR A 146 9.98 1.72 1.17
N GLN A 147 10.27 0.76 2.04
CA GLN A 147 9.93 0.81 3.47
C GLN A 147 11.09 0.31 4.33
N GLU A 148 11.06 0.61 5.62
CA GLU A 148 12.25 0.50 6.46
C GLU A 148 12.38 -0.79 7.25
N ARG A 149 13.64 -1.21 7.38
CA ARG A 149 14.04 -2.32 8.24
C ARG A 149 15.41 -2.11 8.85
N PHE A 150 15.71 -2.89 9.86
CA PHE A 150 17.07 -3.05 10.36
C PHE A 150 17.76 -4.23 9.65
N ALA A 151 19.08 -4.26 9.72
CA ALA A 151 19.84 -5.44 9.32
C ALA A 151 19.44 -6.63 10.22
N PHE A 152 19.14 -7.78 9.62
CA PHE A 152 18.67 -8.96 10.36
C PHE A 152 19.67 -9.41 11.46
N GLU A 153 20.97 -9.36 11.16
CA GLU A 153 22.04 -9.64 12.13
C GLU A 153 22.05 -8.69 13.33
N GLU A 154 21.63 -7.43 13.15
CA GLU A 154 21.52 -6.47 14.25
C GLU A 154 20.35 -6.83 15.16
N VAL A 155 19.23 -7.20 14.56
CA VAL A 155 17.99 -7.56 15.26
C VAL A 155 18.18 -8.79 16.15
N LYS A 156 18.93 -9.80 15.68
CA LYS A 156 19.24 -11.03 16.43
C LYS A 156 19.97 -10.79 17.75
N LYS A 157 20.61 -9.64 17.96
CA LYS A 157 21.25 -9.29 19.23
C LYS A 157 20.26 -9.00 20.36
N TYR A 158 18.99 -8.82 20.03
CA TYR A 158 17.92 -8.39 20.94
C TYR A 158 16.84 -9.45 21.19
N LEU A 159 17.17 -10.71 20.89
CA LEU A 159 16.36 -11.87 21.24
C LEU A 159 16.41 -12.09 22.75
N ILE A 160 15.26 -12.37 23.36
CA ILE A 160 15.12 -12.58 24.80
C ILE A 160 15.54 -14.01 25.12
N SER A 161 16.54 -14.19 25.99
CA SER A 161 17.09 -15.50 26.38
C SER A 161 16.72 -15.93 27.80
N GLY A 162 15.51 -15.58 28.27
CA GLY A 162 15.08 -15.81 29.65
C GLY A 162 14.71 -17.26 29.93
N SER A 163 13.92 -17.88 29.05
CA SER A 163 13.50 -19.26 29.11
C SER A 163 13.51 -19.89 27.71
N SER A 164 13.83 -21.18 27.62
CA SER A 164 13.90 -21.90 26.34
C SER A 164 13.20 -23.26 26.42
N VAL A 165 12.67 -23.72 25.30
CA VAL A 165 12.11 -25.07 25.12
C VAL A 165 12.67 -25.71 23.84
N THR A 166 12.75 -27.04 23.85
CA THR A 166 13.19 -27.85 22.70
C THR A 166 12.07 -28.86 22.38
N PRO A 167 11.07 -28.49 21.58
CA PRO A 167 9.87 -29.28 21.37
C PRO A 167 10.12 -30.45 20.42
N THR A 168 9.61 -31.63 20.77
CA THR A 168 9.64 -32.86 19.95
C THR A 168 8.24 -33.41 19.66
N ALA A 169 7.20 -32.66 20.02
CA ALA A 169 5.78 -32.99 19.84
C ALA A 169 4.97 -31.70 19.94
N ASP A 170 3.73 -31.74 19.45
CA ASP A 170 2.80 -30.60 19.47
C ASP A 170 2.70 -29.98 20.86
N THR A 171 2.82 -28.65 20.92
CA THR A 171 2.83 -27.98 22.22
C THR A 171 2.47 -26.50 22.12
N THR A 172 1.83 -25.99 23.17
CA THR A 172 1.65 -24.56 23.39
C THR A 172 2.90 -23.99 24.04
N VAL A 173 3.50 -22.98 23.39
CA VAL A 173 4.75 -22.37 23.85
C VAL A 173 4.51 -21.02 24.51
N THR A 174 5.00 -20.90 25.74
CA THR A 174 5.06 -19.63 26.50
C THR A 174 6.50 -19.20 26.82
N ALA A 175 7.49 -20.04 26.52
CA ALA A 175 8.92 -19.77 26.71
C ALA A 175 9.40 -18.60 25.82
N ASP A 176 10.55 -18.00 26.15
CA ASP A 176 11.08 -16.88 25.38
C ASP A 176 11.81 -17.32 24.11
N GLN A 177 12.30 -18.56 24.07
CA GLN A 177 13.00 -19.15 22.93
C GLN A 177 12.51 -20.56 22.65
N ILE A 178 12.47 -20.90 21.36
CA ILE A 178 12.31 -22.26 20.89
C ILE A 178 13.59 -22.63 20.16
N ILE A 179 14.18 -23.74 20.57
CA ILE A 179 15.43 -24.28 20.05
C ILE A 179 15.12 -25.58 19.30
N ALA A 180 15.63 -25.72 18.08
CA ALA A 180 15.44 -26.91 17.25
C ALA A 180 15.98 -28.18 17.92
N ALA A 181 15.16 -29.23 18.01
CA ALA A 181 15.56 -30.52 18.58
C ALA A 181 16.46 -31.33 17.64
N GLU A 182 16.23 -31.16 16.35
CA GLU A 182 16.82 -31.84 15.21
C GLU A 182 16.92 -30.85 14.05
N ASP A 183 17.64 -31.22 13.00
CA ASP A 183 17.63 -30.47 11.74
C ASP A 183 16.21 -30.55 11.13
N GLY A 184 15.79 -29.51 10.41
CA GLY A 184 14.44 -29.49 9.86
C GLY A 184 14.10 -28.24 9.05
N VAL A 185 12.81 -28.09 8.78
CA VAL A 185 12.26 -26.98 8.01
C VAL A 185 11.02 -26.39 8.67
N ILE A 186 10.83 -25.08 8.51
CA ILE A 186 9.54 -24.45 8.76
C ILE A 186 8.61 -24.79 7.59
N LYS A 187 7.46 -25.39 7.89
CA LYS A 187 6.43 -25.77 6.91
C LYS A 187 5.35 -24.72 6.74
N SER A 188 4.95 -24.10 7.84
CA SER A 188 3.93 -23.05 7.85
C SER A 188 4.12 -22.15 9.06
N ALA A 189 3.77 -20.88 8.89
CA ALA A 189 3.66 -19.89 9.95
C ALA A 189 2.49 -18.93 9.68
N GLU A 190 1.45 -19.43 9.00
CA GLU A 190 0.30 -18.63 8.60
C GLU A 190 -0.42 -18.00 9.80
N ARG A 191 -0.94 -16.80 9.57
CA ARG A 191 -1.73 -16.06 10.57
C ARG A 191 -3.06 -15.70 9.94
N ASP A 192 -4.15 -16.18 10.51
CA ASP A 192 -5.52 -15.98 10.02
C ASP A 192 -6.29 -14.92 10.81
N HIS A 193 -5.69 -14.37 11.88
CA HIS A 193 -6.30 -13.35 12.72
C HIS A 193 -5.27 -12.40 13.38
N ALA A 194 -5.72 -11.26 13.91
CA ALA A 194 -4.86 -10.27 14.57
C ALA A 194 -4.24 -10.72 15.92
N GLY A 195 -4.85 -11.71 16.57
CA GLY A 195 -4.54 -12.16 17.93
C GLY A 195 -3.19 -12.87 18.13
N SER A 196 -2.93 -13.23 19.39
CA SER A 196 -1.67 -13.81 19.83
C SER A 196 -1.51 -15.32 19.68
N PRO A 197 -2.50 -16.22 19.80
CA PRO A 197 -2.20 -17.60 19.45
C PRO A 197 -2.04 -17.67 17.94
N TYR A 198 -0.86 -18.05 17.45
CA TYR A 198 -0.73 -18.48 16.06
C TYR A 198 0.20 -19.67 16.00
N ASP A 199 -0.03 -20.54 15.01
CA ASP A 199 0.67 -21.80 14.90
C ASP A 199 1.88 -21.68 13.97
N VAL A 200 2.96 -22.36 14.33
CA VAL A 200 4.10 -22.62 13.45
C VAL A 200 4.25 -24.13 13.33
N ILE A 201 4.25 -24.64 12.10
CA ILE A 201 4.43 -26.06 11.81
C ILE A 201 5.86 -26.29 11.36
N ILE A 202 6.50 -27.27 11.99
CA ILE A 202 7.89 -27.66 11.74
C ILE A 202 7.92 -29.12 11.29
N GLU A 203 8.72 -29.43 10.27
CA GLU A 203 9.05 -30.81 9.89
C GLU A 203 10.53 -31.07 10.15
N TYR A 204 10.83 -31.98 11.08
CA TYR A 204 12.20 -32.43 11.34
C TYR A 204 12.64 -33.47 10.30
N GLU A 205 13.95 -33.61 10.09
CA GLU A 205 14.51 -34.60 9.14
C GLU A 205 14.14 -36.06 9.46
N SER A 206 13.79 -36.36 10.71
CA SER A 206 13.23 -37.66 11.10
C SER A 206 11.84 -37.95 10.50
N GLY A 207 11.20 -36.95 9.89
CA GLY A 207 9.83 -36.99 9.40
C GLY A 207 8.78 -36.66 10.48
N ALA A 208 9.22 -36.23 11.66
CA ALA A 208 8.33 -35.76 12.71
C ALA A 208 7.82 -34.35 12.37
N GLU A 209 6.50 -34.21 12.27
CA GLU A 209 5.84 -32.91 12.17
C GLU A 209 5.40 -32.44 13.56
N VAL A 210 5.69 -31.19 13.89
CA VAL A 210 5.41 -30.57 15.19
C VAL A 210 4.71 -29.24 14.99
N THR A 211 3.54 -29.09 15.60
CA THR A 211 2.79 -27.83 15.66
C THR A 211 3.11 -27.09 16.95
N LEU A 212 3.56 -25.84 16.81
CA LEU A 212 3.86 -24.94 17.91
C LEU A 212 2.80 -23.84 17.99
N THR A 213 1.93 -23.91 18.99
CA THR A 213 0.96 -22.83 19.25
C THR A 213 1.63 -21.76 20.11
N LEU A 214 1.94 -20.61 19.52
CA LEU A 214 2.69 -19.54 20.16
C LEU A 214 1.76 -18.64 20.95
N GLU A 215 1.87 -18.59 22.27
CA GLU A 215 1.01 -17.74 23.11
C GLU A 215 1.80 -16.69 23.90
N ARG A 216 1.29 -15.46 23.89
CA ARG A 216 1.77 -14.37 24.76
C ARG A 216 0.61 -13.44 25.16
N PRO A 217 0.75 -12.69 26.26
CA PRO A 217 -0.14 -11.58 26.54
C PRO A 217 0.00 -10.47 25.49
N THR A 218 -1.11 -9.82 25.15
CA THR A 218 -1.14 -8.63 24.29
C THR A 218 -0.23 -7.50 24.82
N GLY A 219 0.31 -6.68 23.92
CA GLY A 219 1.20 -5.56 24.28
C GLY A 219 2.55 -5.94 24.91
N THR A 220 2.90 -7.24 24.96
CA THR A 220 4.23 -7.73 25.41
C THR A 220 5.13 -8.06 24.22
N PRO A 221 6.45 -8.25 24.38
CA PRO A 221 7.33 -8.63 23.28
C PRO A 221 6.76 -9.78 22.42
N ARG A 222 6.70 -9.57 21.10
CA ARG A 222 6.15 -10.56 20.17
C ARG A 222 7.16 -11.68 19.90
N TYR A 223 6.65 -12.85 19.51
CA TYR A 223 7.46 -13.87 18.87
C TYR A 223 7.87 -13.40 17.47
N VAL A 224 9.14 -13.59 17.15
CA VAL A 224 9.73 -13.44 15.83
C VAL A 224 10.27 -14.77 15.37
N LEU A 225 10.13 -15.05 14.07
CA LEU A 225 10.58 -16.29 13.44
C LEU A 225 11.87 -15.97 12.67
N LEU A 226 12.93 -16.74 12.93
CA LEU A 226 14.28 -16.47 12.41
C LEU A 226 14.57 -17.14 11.05
N PHE A 227 13.57 -17.82 10.50
CA PHE A 227 13.58 -18.55 9.23
C PHE A 227 12.32 -18.19 8.45
N ASN A 228 12.34 -18.25 7.12
CA ASN A 228 11.12 -18.10 6.34
C ASN A 228 10.30 -19.39 6.36
N HIS A 229 9.05 -19.37 5.93
CA HIS A 229 8.30 -20.61 5.68
C HIS A 229 8.53 -21.11 4.24
N ASP A 230 8.92 -20.21 3.34
CA ASP A 230 9.30 -20.51 1.97
C ASP A 230 10.78 -20.91 1.84
N SER A 231 11.04 -21.87 0.94
CA SER A 231 12.39 -22.26 0.54
C SER A 231 13.11 -21.13 -0.20
N PRO A 232 14.44 -20.97 -0.06
CA PRO A 232 15.38 -21.86 0.66
C PRO A 232 15.62 -21.48 2.13
N ASP A 233 15.10 -20.34 2.59
CA ASP A 233 15.40 -19.78 3.92
C ASP A 233 14.55 -20.42 5.04
N ASN A 234 13.87 -21.51 4.75
CA ASN A 234 13.04 -22.25 5.70
C ASN A 234 13.76 -23.36 6.45
N LYS A 235 15.04 -23.62 6.16
CA LYS A 235 15.83 -24.71 6.76
C LYS A 235 16.61 -24.23 7.98
N PHE A 236 16.66 -25.05 9.02
CA PHE A 236 17.43 -24.81 10.25
C PHE A 236 18.18 -26.07 10.70
N GLU A 237 19.22 -25.88 11.51
CA GLU A 237 20.02 -26.96 12.11
C GLU A 237 19.62 -27.20 13.57
N LYS A 238 19.90 -28.41 14.06
CA LYS A 238 19.74 -28.76 15.46
C LYS A 238 20.49 -27.78 16.35
N GLY A 239 19.79 -27.25 17.36
CA GLY A 239 20.35 -26.29 18.30
C GLY A 239 20.18 -24.83 17.85
N ASP A 240 19.68 -24.57 16.64
CA ASP A 240 19.31 -23.22 16.22
C ASP A 240 18.13 -22.70 17.05
N ILE A 241 18.15 -21.39 17.31
CA ILE A 241 16.97 -20.68 17.78
C ILE A 241 16.07 -20.47 16.57
N ILE A 242 14.91 -21.12 16.53
CA ILE A 242 13.98 -20.98 15.40
C ILE A 242 13.02 -19.81 15.61
N ILE A 243 12.57 -19.62 16.85
CA ILE A 243 11.61 -18.60 17.24
C ILE A 243 12.07 -18.01 18.57
N SER A 244 11.92 -16.70 18.75
CA SER A 244 12.18 -16.05 20.03
C SER A 244 11.30 -14.84 20.24
N LYS A 245 11.01 -14.48 21.48
CA LYS A 245 10.49 -13.15 21.80
C LYS A 245 11.61 -12.13 21.61
N MET A 246 11.28 -10.97 21.07
CA MET A 246 12.27 -9.95 20.75
C MET A 246 11.91 -8.61 21.39
N GLN A 247 12.91 -7.97 22.00
CA GLN A 247 12.76 -6.62 22.56
C GLN A 247 14.00 -5.78 22.24
N MET A 248 13.88 -4.94 21.22
CA MET A 248 14.92 -3.97 20.90
C MET A 248 14.89 -2.83 21.95
N PRO A 249 16.03 -2.47 22.56
CA PRO A 249 16.10 -1.35 23.48
C PRO A 249 16.15 -0.02 22.73
N ALA A 250 15.66 1.05 23.36
CA ALA A 250 15.82 2.41 22.86
C ALA A 250 17.27 2.91 23.00
N GLY A 251 17.67 3.87 22.16
CA GLY A 251 18.94 4.58 22.25
C GLY A 251 20.12 3.93 21.50
N VAL A 252 19.89 2.85 20.77
CA VAL A 252 20.91 2.21 19.92
C VAL A 252 21.02 2.99 18.62
N LYS A 253 22.22 3.46 18.28
CA LYS A 253 22.49 4.09 16.98
C LYS A 253 22.85 3.02 15.96
N LEU A 254 22.14 2.98 14.85
CA LEU A 254 22.33 1.99 13.80
C LEU A 254 21.99 2.55 12.42
N GLU A 255 22.33 1.79 11.38
CA GLU A 255 21.93 2.06 10.01
C GLU A 255 20.54 1.47 9.77
N VAL A 256 19.64 2.30 9.24
CA VAL A 256 18.31 1.90 8.78
C VAL A 256 18.39 1.66 7.27
N TYR A 257 17.86 0.54 6.84
CA TYR A 257 17.80 0.14 5.45
C TYR A 257 16.41 0.40 4.90
N GLN A 258 16.34 0.64 3.60
CA GLN A 258 15.10 0.64 2.86
C GLN A 258 15.07 -0.58 1.94
N GLU A 259 13.94 -1.30 1.97
CA GLU A 259 13.64 -2.47 1.14
C GLU A 259 12.48 -2.16 0.21
N LEU A 260 12.62 -2.57 -1.05
CA LEU A 260 11.65 -2.37 -2.11
C LEU A 260 10.37 -3.12 -1.77
N GLN A 261 9.22 -2.50 -2.00
CA GLN A 261 7.94 -3.10 -1.64
C GLN A 261 7.05 -3.23 -2.87
N THR A 262 6.75 -4.49 -3.22
CA THR A 262 5.95 -4.90 -4.37
C THR A 262 4.67 -4.07 -4.53
N TYR A 263 3.93 -3.89 -3.43
CA TYR A 263 2.71 -3.08 -3.43
C TYR A 263 2.95 -1.64 -3.92
N TYR A 264 3.97 -0.96 -3.40
CA TYR A 264 4.22 0.44 -3.76
C TYR A 264 4.89 0.58 -5.12
N GLU A 265 5.69 -0.40 -5.55
CA GLU A 265 6.32 -0.39 -6.87
C GLU A 265 5.42 -0.89 -8.01
N GLN A 266 4.27 -1.50 -7.72
CA GLN A 266 3.42 -2.14 -8.74
C GLN A 266 3.00 -1.17 -9.86
N PHE A 267 2.93 0.14 -9.60
CA PHE A 267 2.59 1.18 -10.56
C PHE A 267 3.79 1.67 -11.41
N VAL A 268 5.02 1.33 -11.03
CA VAL A 268 6.26 1.76 -11.71
C VAL A 268 6.32 1.29 -13.17
N PRO A 269 5.96 0.03 -13.53
CA PRO A 269 5.95 -0.37 -14.94
C PRO A 269 5.01 0.47 -15.81
N SER A 270 3.79 0.79 -15.33
CA SER A 270 2.88 1.70 -16.05
C SER A 270 3.47 3.10 -16.24
N LEU A 271 4.20 3.61 -15.25
CA LEU A 271 4.90 4.89 -15.37
C LEU A 271 6.07 4.84 -16.36
N ASN A 272 6.80 3.74 -16.41
CA ASN A 272 7.89 3.56 -17.36
C ASN A 272 7.35 3.57 -18.79
N GLU A 273 6.26 2.85 -19.05
CA GLU A 273 5.59 2.85 -20.35
C GLU A 273 5.04 4.23 -20.73
N PHE A 274 4.42 4.94 -19.78
CA PHE A 274 3.95 6.30 -20.05
C PHE A 274 5.12 7.29 -20.26
N SER A 275 6.24 7.10 -19.56
CA SER A 275 7.47 7.87 -19.80
C SER A 275 8.02 7.60 -21.20
N ASP A 276 8.02 6.34 -21.67
CA ASP A 276 8.36 5.99 -23.05
C ASP A 276 7.43 6.66 -24.07
N TYR A 277 6.13 6.68 -23.78
CA TYR A 277 5.16 7.41 -24.59
C TYR A 277 5.50 8.91 -24.67
N LEU A 278 5.83 9.56 -23.55
CA LEU A 278 6.24 10.98 -23.53
C LEU A 278 7.55 11.23 -24.29
N ARG A 279 8.55 10.34 -24.12
CA ARG A 279 9.81 10.37 -24.88
C ARG A 279 9.55 10.27 -26.38
N ALA A 280 8.65 9.38 -26.80
CA ALA A 280 8.23 9.25 -28.19
C ALA A 280 7.47 10.49 -28.73
N LYS A 281 6.87 11.31 -27.86
CA LYS A 281 6.27 12.62 -28.21
C LYS A 281 7.27 13.78 -28.23
N GLY A 282 8.52 13.55 -27.84
CA GLY A 282 9.60 14.54 -27.91
C GLY A 282 10.16 14.99 -26.56
N HIS A 283 9.57 14.57 -25.45
CA HIS A 283 10.03 14.88 -24.09
C HIS A 283 11.16 13.95 -23.68
N ARG A 284 12.36 14.18 -24.22
CA ARG A 284 13.49 13.23 -24.13
C ARG A 284 13.98 12.93 -22.71
N SER A 285 13.76 13.85 -21.78
CA SER A 285 14.12 13.72 -20.35
C SER A 285 13.02 13.10 -19.50
N ALA A 286 11.86 12.74 -20.08
CA ALA A 286 10.75 12.21 -19.29
C ALA A 286 11.15 10.93 -18.55
N ASP A 287 11.04 10.96 -17.22
CA ASP A 287 11.37 9.86 -16.30
C ASP A 287 10.49 10.00 -15.05
N LEU A 288 9.22 9.60 -15.18
CA LEU A 288 8.19 9.82 -14.15
C LEU A 288 8.47 9.02 -12.89
N LYS A 289 8.24 9.62 -11.72
CA LYS A 289 8.52 8.98 -10.42
C LYS A 289 7.32 8.91 -9.50
N ILE A 290 7.19 7.77 -8.81
CA ILE A 290 6.44 7.67 -7.56
C ILE A 290 7.05 8.63 -6.54
N GLY A 291 6.22 9.34 -5.78
CA GLY A 291 6.65 10.37 -4.83
C GLY A 291 6.74 11.77 -5.44
N GLU A 292 6.87 11.88 -6.77
CA GLU A 292 6.85 13.17 -7.46
C GLU A 292 5.64 13.27 -8.39
N ASP A 293 5.59 12.53 -9.48
CA ASP A 293 4.48 12.59 -10.47
C ASP A 293 3.25 11.80 -10.03
N VAL A 294 3.44 10.82 -9.16
CA VAL A 294 2.39 10.04 -8.53
C VAL A 294 2.50 10.19 -7.02
N CYS A 295 1.39 10.56 -6.39
CA CYS A 295 1.24 10.48 -4.94
C CYS A 295 0.47 9.19 -4.57
N GLN A 296 0.79 8.61 -3.42
CA GLN A 296 0.15 7.38 -2.96
C GLN A 296 -0.56 7.64 -1.64
N LEU A 297 -1.76 7.07 -1.49
CA LEU A 297 -2.57 7.24 -0.31
C LEU A 297 -3.38 5.96 -0.06
N ASP A 298 -3.97 5.87 1.12
CA ASP A 298 -4.92 4.83 1.48
C ASP A 298 -6.22 5.43 2.03
N MET A 299 -7.32 4.71 1.87
CA MET A 299 -8.62 5.05 2.46
C MET A 299 -8.56 5.10 3.99
N VAL A 300 -7.74 4.21 4.59
CA VAL A 300 -7.54 4.08 6.03
C VAL A 300 -6.09 4.37 6.41
N ALA A 301 -5.87 5.41 7.21
CA ALA A 301 -4.52 5.87 7.55
C ALA A 301 -3.75 4.94 8.51
N CYS A 302 -4.43 4.07 9.28
CA CYS A 302 -3.76 3.18 10.23
C CYS A 302 -3.35 1.88 9.55
N ALA A 303 -2.09 1.47 9.75
CA ALA A 303 -1.57 0.24 9.19
C ALA A 303 -2.28 -0.99 9.77
N SER A 304 -2.55 -1.99 8.94
CA SER A 304 -3.12 -3.28 9.34
C SER A 304 -2.54 -4.40 8.45
N PRO A 305 -2.48 -5.66 8.94
CA PRO A 305 -1.91 -6.75 8.17
C PRO A 305 -2.84 -7.27 7.08
N HIS A 306 -4.16 -7.13 7.26
CA HIS A 306 -5.16 -7.58 6.30
C HIS A 306 -6.48 -6.85 6.56
N TRP A 307 -7.22 -6.60 5.48
CA TRP A 307 -8.55 -6.01 5.52
C TRP A 307 -9.68 -7.06 5.61
N LYS A 308 -9.85 -7.66 6.78
CA LYS A 308 -10.92 -8.63 7.08
C LYS A 308 -11.33 -8.54 8.56
N PRO A 309 -12.57 -8.89 8.94
CA PRO A 309 -13.02 -8.86 10.33
C PRO A 309 -12.09 -9.55 11.33
N ALA A 310 -11.55 -10.73 11.00
CA ALA A 310 -10.61 -11.47 11.87
C ALA A 310 -9.33 -10.70 12.22
N PHE A 311 -8.95 -9.73 11.40
CA PHE A 311 -7.83 -8.83 11.66
C PHE A 311 -8.29 -7.49 12.23
N LEU A 312 -9.53 -7.08 12.01
CA LEU A 312 -10.01 -5.73 12.35
C LEU A 312 -10.95 -5.73 13.56
N GLY A 313 -10.69 -6.55 14.59
CA GLY A 313 -11.48 -6.57 15.83
C GLY A 313 -12.53 -7.67 15.93
N GLY A 314 -12.60 -8.55 14.94
CA GLY A 314 -13.39 -9.79 14.96
C GLY A 314 -14.81 -9.70 14.40
N SER A 315 -15.25 -8.52 13.93
CA SER A 315 -16.59 -8.31 13.37
C SER A 315 -16.61 -7.29 12.23
N GLU A 316 -17.62 -7.38 11.37
CA GLU A 316 -17.91 -6.38 10.32
C GLU A 316 -18.18 -4.99 10.93
N GLU A 317 -18.89 -4.91 12.06
CA GLU A 317 -19.14 -3.64 12.77
C GLU A 317 -17.85 -2.90 13.14
N SER A 318 -16.78 -3.64 13.44
CA SER A 318 -15.49 -3.05 13.77
C SER A 318 -14.80 -2.49 12.53
N GLU A 319 -14.91 -3.18 11.40
CA GLU A 319 -14.49 -2.67 10.09
C GLU A 319 -15.26 -1.39 9.72
N ASP A 320 -16.59 -1.42 9.82
CA ASP A 320 -17.47 -0.27 9.56
C ASP A 320 -17.12 0.93 10.44
N THR A 321 -16.78 0.68 11.70
CA THR A 321 -16.35 1.74 12.63
C THR A 321 -15.04 2.38 12.19
N ILE A 322 -14.10 1.60 11.67
CA ILE A 322 -12.82 2.11 11.14
C ILE A 322 -13.09 2.92 9.87
N ILE A 323 -13.87 2.39 8.93
CA ILE A 323 -14.27 3.06 7.69
C ILE A 323 -14.97 4.37 8.01
N SER A 324 -15.98 4.35 8.87
CA SER A 324 -16.73 5.54 9.29
C SER A 324 -15.81 6.61 9.86
N ASN A 325 -14.90 6.24 10.76
CA ASN A 325 -13.98 7.20 11.34
C ASN A 325 -13.01 7.80 10.30
N CYS A 326 -12.47 6.98 9.39
CA CYS A 326 -11.40 7.42 8.50
C CYS A 326 -11.92 8.08 7.20
N VAL A 327 -12.92 7.46 6.59
CA VAL A 327 -13.42 7.79 5.25
C VAL A 327 -14.49 8.88 5.28
N THR A 328 -15.43 8.84 6.23
CA THR A 328 -16.57 9.77 6.25
C THR A 328 -16.46 10.82 7.35
N LYS A 329 -16.32 10.42 8.61
CA LYS A 329 -16.33 11.35 9.76
C LYS A 329 -15.15 12.31 9.78
N ASN A 330 -13.93 11.78 9.61
CA ASN A 330 -12.74 12.63 9.53
C ASN A 330 -12.34 12.96 8.09
N ALA A 331 -12.73 12.10 7.15
CA ALA A 331 -12.55 12.23 5.71
C ALA A 331 -11.10 12.45 5.28
N TRP A 332 -10.15 11.68 5.84
CA TRP A 332 -8.72 11.87 5.58
C TRP A 332 -8.36 11.68 4.11
N ALA A 333 -8.93 10.66 3.46
CA ALA A 333 -8.72 10.41 2.04
C ALA A 333 -9.31 11.53 1.17
N LEU A 334 -10.57 11.92 1.41
CA LEU A 334 -11.23 12.98 0.64
C LEU A 334 -10.54 14.34 0.80
N LYS A 335 -10.13 14.72 2.01
CA LYS A 335 -9.36 15.95 2.24
C LYS A 335 -8.08 16.00 1.40
N GLN A 336 -7.37 14.88 1.32
CA GLN A 336 -6.17 14.77 0.50
C GLN A 336 -6.48 14.75 -1.00
N LEU A 337 -7.60 14.15 -1.42
CA LEU A 337 -8.09 14.20 -2.79
C LEU A 337 -8.43 15.63 -3.22
N VAL A 338 -9.18 16.40 -2.41
CA VAL A 338 -9.58 17.77 -2.77
C VAL A 338 -8.40 18.74 -2.79
N MET A 339 -7.47 18.56 -1.84
CA MET A 339 -6.23 19.34 -1.80
C MET A 339 -5.34 19.03 -3.00
N THR A 340 -5.24 17.75 -3.38
CA THR A 340 -4.39 17.33 -4.50
C THR A 340 -5.02 17.74 -5.83
N ASN A 341 -6.32 17.52 -6.00
CA ASN A 341 -7.07 17.70 -7.24
C ASN A 341 -6.39 16.99 -8.42
N PRO A 342 -6.17 15.66 -8.33
CA PRO A 342 -5.44 14.92 -9.35
C PRO A 342 -6.26 14.83 -10.65
N ALA A 343 -5.59 14.75 -11.79
CA ALA A 343 -6.23 14.49 -13.07
C ALA A 343 -6.72 13.03 -13.16
N VAL A 344 -5.98 12.10 -12.57
CA VAL A 344 -6.29 10.66 -12.56
C VAL A 344 -6.12 10.07 -11.16
N LEU A 345 -7.11 9.31 -10.72
CA LEU A 345 -7.12 8.53 -9.48
C LEU A 345 -7.23 7.03 -9.81
N PHE A 346 -6.22 6.27 -9.41
CA PHE A 346 -6.23 4.82 -9.47
C PHE A 346 -6.64 4.25 -8.11
N LEU A 347 -7.84 3.67 -8.02
CA LEU A 347 -8.34 2.96 -6.85
C LEU A 347 -7.82 1.52 -6.90
N VAL A 348 -7.06 1.11 -5.89
CA VAL A 348 -6.34 -0.17 -5.88
C VAL A 348 -7.23 -1.26 -5.30
N GLY A 349 -7.75 -2.14 -6.15
CA GLY A 349 -8.61 -3.25 -5.78
C GLY A 349 -10.06 -2.85 -5.48
N GLU A 350 -10.91 -3.87 -5.34
CA GLU A 350 -12.36 -3.71 -5.15
C GLU A 350 -12.71 -3.08 -3.80
N SER A 351 -12.03 -3.46 -2.71
CA SER A 351 -12.34 -2.91 -1.39
C SER A 351 -12.09 -1.40 -1.28
N SER A 352 -11.07 -0.86 -1.95
CA SER A 352 -10.86 0.59 -1.97
C SER A 352 -11.93 1.30 -2.82
N TRP A 353 -12.34 0.68 -3.93
CA TRP A 353 -13.47 1.14 -4.73
C TRP A 353 -14.78 1.14 -3.95
N ASP A 354 -15.11 0.08 -3.22
CA ASP A 354 -16.36 -0.01 -2.47
C ASP A 354 -16.43 1.07 -1.40
N MET A 355 -15.38 1.26 -0.59
CA MET A 355 -15.34 2.34 0.39
C MET A 355 -15.49 3.73 -0.26
N PHE A 356 -14.87 3.93 -1.42
CA PHE A 356 -14.89 5.20 -2.13
C PHE A 356 -16.28 5.48 -2.74
N ARG A 357 -16.85 4.49 -3.43
CA ARG A 357 -18.18 4.53 -4.02
C ARG A 357 -19.22 4.76 -2.95
N ASP A 358 -19.21 3.97 -1.88
CA ASP A 358 -20.26 4.03 -0.86
C ASP A 358 -20.27 5.38 -0.14
N ALA A 359 -19.09 5.99 0.05
CA ALA A 359 -18.98 7.32 0.63
C ALA A 359 -19.29 8.46 -0.36
N PHE A 360 -19.02 8.30 -1.66
CA PHE A 360 -18.98 9.43 -2.59
C PHE A 360 -19.71 9.23 -3.93
N LYS A 361 -20.57 8.20 -4.08
CA LYS A 361 -21.25 7.83 -5.32
C LYS A 361 -21.97 8.97 -6.05
N GLU A 362 -22.54 9.93 -5.32
CA GLU A 362 -23.30 11.05 -5.90
C GLU A 362 -22.43 11.94 -6.81
N HIS A 363 -21.12 11.92 -6.58
CA HIS A 363 -20.12 12.66 -7.36
C HIS A 363 -19.44 11.80 -8.43
N ILE A 364 -19.77 10.51 -8.53
CA ILE A 364 -19.26 9.61 -9.56
C ILE A 364 -20.16 9.68 -10.79
N LYS A 365 -19.59 10.03 -11.94
CA LYS A 365 -20.27 10.14 -13.22
C LYS A 365 -19.81 9.02 -14.15
N ARG A 366 -20.74 8.11 -14.47
CA ARG A 366 -20.54 6.98 -15.39
C ARG A 366 -21.91 6.49 -15.87
N SER A 367 -22.07 6.23 -17.17
CA SER A 367 -23.34 5.77 -17.76
C SER A 367 -23.12 4.63 -18.75
N PRO A 368 -23.65 3.42 -18.52
CA PRO A 368 -24.40 3.00 -17.33
C PRO A 368 -23.52 3.04 -16.07
N GLU A 369 -24.14 3.07 -14.90
CA GLU A 369 -23.44 2.96 -13.62
C GLU A 369 -22.61 1.67 -13.57
N LEU A 370 -21.50 1.72 -12.83
CA LEU A 370 -20.68 0.53 -12.60
C LEU A 370 -21.45 -0.49 -11.76
N PRO A 371 -21.26 -1.81 -12.00
CA PRO A 371 -21.94 -2.84 -11.23
C PRO A 371 -21.54 -2.78 -9.74
N THR A 372 -22.51 -3.03 -8.87
CA THR A 372 -22.27 -3.26 -7.44
C THR A 372 -21.63 -4.62 -7.17
N ASP A 373 -21.98 -5.60 -8.01
CA ASP A 373 -21.52 -6.98 -7.93
C ASP A 373 -20.78 -7.33 -9.24
N PRO A 374 -19.53 -6.90 -9.40
CA PRO A 374 -18.74 -7.19 -10.59
C PRO A 374 -18.47 -8.70 -10.74
N TYR A 375 -18.74 -9.25 -11.92
CA TYR A 375 -18.66 -10.69 -12.16
C TYR A 375 -17.23 -11.28 -12.10
N ASP A 376 -16.22 -10.47 -12.34
CA ASP A 376 -14.79 -10.80 -12.22
C ASP A 376 -14.10 -9.78 -11.30
N ASN A 377 -14.80 -9.41 -10.21
CA ASN A 377 -14.26 -8.56 -9.15
C ASN A 377 -13.65 -7.26 -9.73
N ALA A 378 -12.46 -6.88 -9.23
CA ALA A 378 -11.71 -5.72 -9.72
C ALA A 378 -11.40 -5.74 -11.24
N PHE A 379 -11.35 -6.90 -11.92
CA PHE A 379 -11.06 -6.95 -13.37
C PHE A 379 -12.25 -6.50 -14.23
N THR A 380 -13.49 -6.74 -13.78
CA THR A 380 -14.67 -6.15 -14.42
C THR A 380 -14.61 -4.62 -14.31
N LEU A 381 -14.33 -4.11 -13.10
CA LEU A 381 -14.25 -2.67 -12.86
C LEU A 381 -13.09 -2.04 -13.63
N PHE A 382 -11.94 -2.72 -13.71
CA PHE A 382 -10.79 -2.26 -14.50
C PHE A 382 -11.11 -2.13 -15.98
N SER A 383 -11.75 -3.13 -16.56
CA SER A 383 -12.19 -3.07 -17.96
C SER A 383 -13.11 -1.87 -18.20
N LEU A 384 -14.16 -1.70 -17.38
CA LEU A 384 -15.14 -0.63 -17.56
C LEU A 384 -14.56 0.78 -17.31
N THR A 385 -13.66 0.94 -16.35
CA THR A 385 -13.11 2.26 -15.97
C THR A 385 -11.94 2.71 -16.86
N THR A 386 -11.37 1.81 -17.66
CA THR A 386 -10.31 2.12 -18.63
C THR A 386 -10.85 2.52 -20.01
N GLU A 387 -12.16 2.37 -20.25
CA GLU A 387 -12.84 2.85 -21.46
C GLU A 387 -12.66 4.37 -21.65
N ASN A 388 -12.07 4.77 -22.77
CA ASN A 388 -11.75 6.18 -23.08
C ASN A 388 -12.98 6.96 -23.59
N ASP A 389 -13.93 6.29 -24.24
CA ASP A 389 -15.15 6.87 -24.81
C ASP A 389 -16.28 7.04 -23.78
N ASN A 390 -16.13 6.44 -22.61
CA ASN A 390 -17.09 6.53 -21.51
C ASN A 390 -16.36 6.62 -20.14
N PRO A 391 -15.45 7.57 -19.90
CA PRO A 391 -14.64 7.55 -18.70
C PRO A 391 -15.49 7.66 -17.43
N THR A 392 -15.11 6.93 -16.38
CA THR A 392 -15.65 7.13 -15.04
C THR A 392 -15.00 8.34 -14.41
N MET A 393 -15.78 9.32 -13.97
CA MET A 393 -15.28 10.59 -13.44
C MET A 393 -15.74 10.83 -12.01
N PHE A 394 -14.88 11.39 -11.16
CA PHE A 394 -15.27 12.08 -9.94
C PHE A 394 -15.42 13.58 -10.25
N GLU A 395 -16.63 14.10 -10.12
CA GLU A 395 -16.95 15.49 -10.49
C GLU A 395 -17.66 16.23 -9.36
N PHE A 396 -17.09 17.37 -8.96
CA PHE A 396 -17.72 18.29 -8.03
C PHE A 396 -17.29 19.72 -8.32
N SER A 397 -18.23 20.66 -8.17
CA SER A 397 -17.93 22.09 -8.27
C SER A 397 -18.77 22.88 -7.28
N THR A 398 -18.18 23.92 -6.69
CA THR A 398 -18.86 24.85 -5.78
C THR A 398 -18.21 26.23 -5.83
N GLU A 399 -18.88 27.20 -5.23
CA GLU A 399 -18.34 28.53 -4.95
C GLU A 399 -18.62 28.85 -3.48
N ILE A 400 -17.57 29.19 -2.73
CA ILE A 400 -17.67 29.53 -1.31
C ILE A 400 -17.05 30.91 -1.12
N ASP A 401 -17.84 31.86 -0.65
CA ASP A 401 -17.43 33.26 -0.43
C ASP A 401 -16.77 33.91 -1.66
N GLY A 402 -17.22 33.54 -2.88
CA GLY A 402 -16.69 34.04 -4.15
C GLY A 402 -15.41 33.36 -4.64
N GLU A 403 -14.88 32.37 -3.92
CA GLU A 403 -13.75 31.55 -4.36
C GLU A 403 -14.29 30.24 -4.98
N PRO A 404 -14.10 30.01 -6.29
CA PRO A 404 -14.59 28.81 -6.97
C PRO A 404 -13.68 27.60 -6.74
N TYR A 405 -14.29 26.43 -6.60
CA TYR A 405 -13.60 25.14 -6.57
C TYR A 405 -14.23 24.20 -7.59
N ALA A 406 -13.40 23.47 -8.31
CA ALA A 406 -13.83 22.37 -9.17
C ALA A 406 -12.80 21.24 -9.13
N ILE A 407 -13.30 20.01 -9.08
CA ILE A 407 -12.55 18.77 -9.27
C ILE A 407 -13.22 17.96 -10.37
N ASN A 408 -12.40 17.46 -11.27
CA ASN A 408 -12.79 16.61 -12.40
C ASN A 408 -11.67 15.59 -12.59
N THR A 409 -11.79 14.46 -11.90
CA THR A 409 -10.75 13.44 -11.80
C THR A 409 -11.22 12.17 -12.49
N ARG A 410 -10.43 11.62 -13.42
CA ARG A 410 -10.72 10.31 -14.00
C ARG A 410 -10.45 9.22 -12.96
N ILE A 411 -11.41 8.34 -12.73
CA ILE A 411 -11.27 7.18 -11.87
C ILE A 411 -10.90 5.96 -12.73
N VAL A 412 -9.91 5.21 -12.27
CA VAL A 412 -9.60 3.85 -12.76
C VAL A 412 -9.56 2.92 -11.55
N VAL A 413 -10.32 1.84 -11.58
CA VAL A 413 -10.25 0.79 -10.53
C VAL A 413 -9.31 -0.31 -11.02
N THR A 414 -8.20 -0.56 -10.35
CA THR A 414 -7.20 -1.55 -10.77
C THR A 414 -7.40 -2.88 -10.05
N PRO A 415 -6.85 -3.98 -10.59
CA PRO A 415 -6.53 -5.14 -9.77
C PRO A 415 -5.68 -4.75 -8.54
N HIS A 416 -5.76 -5.54 -7.48
CA HIS A 416 -5.07 -5.22 -6.22
C HIS A 416 -3.55 -5.36 -6.37
N PHE A 417 -2.78 -4.37 -5.89
CA PHE A 417 -1.33 -4.26 -6.10
C PHE A 417 -0.48 -5.28 -5.34
N SER A 418 -1.02 -5.97 -4.33
CA SER A 418 -0.25 -6.97 -3.57
C SER A 418 -0.03 -8.31 -4.29
N TYR A 419 -0.59 -8.49 -5.50
CA TYR A 419 -0.52 -9.76 -6.21
C TYR A 419 0.07 -9.55 -7.61
N ASP A 420 1.35 -9.86 -7.78
CA ASP A 420 2.05 -9.70 -9.07
C ASP A 420 1.35 -10.42 -10.23
N THR A 421 0.73 -11.57 -9.95
CA THR A 421 -0.03 -12.34 -10.93
C THR A 421 -1.24 -11.60 -11.50
N ASN A 422 -1.77 -10.58 -10.80
CA ASN A 422 -2.82 -9.73 -11.33
C ASN A 422 -2.32 -8.81 -12.47
N PHE A 423 -1.02 -8.58 -12.55
CA PHE A 423 -0.39 -7.67 -13.50
C PHE A 423 0.34 -8.37 -14.64
N LEU A 424 0.40 -9.71 -14.62
CA LEU A 424 0.80 -10.49 -15.78
C LEU A 424 -0.23 -10.34 -16.91
N PRO A 425 0.21 -10.22 -18.17
CA PRO A 425 -0.65 -10.42 -19.32
C PRO A 425 -1.43 -11.73 -19.22
N GLN A 426 -2.75 -11.65 -19.37
CA GLN A 426 -3.60 -12.82 -19.14
C GLN A 426 -4.92 -12.76 -19.90
N PHE A 427 -5.44 -13.93 -20.30
CA PHE A 427 -6.84 -14.08 -20.65
C PHE A 427 -7.64 -14.51 -19.43
N ARG A 428 -8.75 -13.85 -19.13
CA ARG A 428 -9.67 -14.19 -18.05
C ARG A 428 -11.02 -14.62 -18.61
N LEU A 429 -11.36 -15.89 -18.45
CA LEU A 429 -12.55 -16.49 -19.06
C LEU A 429 -13.48 -17.03 -17.98
N SER A 430 -14.77 -16.68 -18.06
CA SER A 430 -15.78 -17.33 -17.24
C SER A 430 -15.91 -18.81 -17.60
N PRO A 431 -16.43 -19.67 -16.70
CA PRO A 431 -16.66 -21.07 -17.01
C PRO A 431 -17.55 -21.29 -18.25
N GLU A 432 -18.56 -20.43 -18.45
CA GLU A 432 -19.43 -20.45 -19.62
C GLU A 432 -18.67 -20.08 -20.90
N TRP A 433 -17.84 -19.03 -20.86
CA TRP A 433 -17.05 -18.60 -22.01
C TRP A 433 -16.00 -19.62 -22.40
N LEU A 434 -15.28 -20.19 -21.42
CA LEU A 434 -14.30 -21.24 -21.67
C LEU A 434 -14.96 -22.47 -22.29
N SER A 435 -16.13 -22.87 -21.78
CA SER A 435 -16.91 -23.98 -22.35
C SER A 435 -17.33 -23.69 -23.80
N GLY A 436 -17.85 -22.50 -24.07
CA GLY A 436 -18.20 -22.08 -25.43
C GLY A 436 -16.99 -22.01 -26.37
N LEU A 437 -15.82 -21.60 -25.87
CA LEU A 437 -14.58 -21.57 -26.64
C LEU A 437 -14.06 -22.99 -26.93
N LYS A 438 -14.19 -23.93 -25.98
CA LYS A 438 -13.88 -25.36 -26.18
C LYS A 438 -14.73 -25.99 -27.28
N GLU A 439 -16.01 -25.61 -27.37
CA GLU A 439 -16.90 -26.08 -28.43
C GLU A 439 -16.57 -25.46 -29.79
N LYS A 440 -16.33 -24.15 -29.84
CA LYS A 440 -16.09 -23.41 -31.09
C LYS A 440 -14.68 -23.60 -31.65
N SER A 441 -13.67 -23.73 -30.79
CA SER A 441 -12.25 -23.70 -31.18
C SER A 441 -11.39 -24.55 -30.22
N PRO A 442 -11.60 -25.88 -30.20
CA PRO A 442 -10.91 -26.78 -29.27
C PRO A 442 -9.38 -26.73 -29.39
N GLU A 443 -8.84 -26.53 -30.60
CA GLU A 443 -7.40 -26.40 -30.85
C GLU A 443 -6.81 -25.13 -30.20
N CYS A 444 -7.58 -24.04 -30.15
CA CYS A 444 -7.15 -22.80 -29.49
C CYS A 444 -7.05 -23.01 -27.99
N VAL A 445 -8.05 -23.67 -27.40
CA VAL A 445 -8.04 -23.97 -25.96
C VAL A 445 -6.94 -24.96 -25.62
N HIS A 446 -6.73 -25.98 -26.45
CA HIS A 446 -5.62 -26.91 -26.28
C HIS A 446 -4.27 -26.18 -26.28
N TYR A 447 -4.07 -25.20 -27.16
CA TYR A 447 -2.87 -24.36 -27.14
C TYR A 447 -2.73 -23.56 -25.83
N LEU A 448 -3.81 -22.94 -25.34
CA LEU A 448 -3.80 -22.21 -24.07
C LEU A 448 -3.47 -23.13 -22.88
N GLU A 449 -3.99 -24.36 -22.88
CA GLU A 449 -3.81 -25.34 -21.79
C GLU A 449 -2.45 -26.06 -21.82
N THR A 450 -1.77 -26.12 -22.97
CA THR A 450 -0.56 -26.94 -23.15
C THR A 450 0.71 -26.19 -23.52
N ASN A 451 0.60 -24.90 -23.89
CA ASN A 451 1.80 -24.11 -24.16
C ASN A 451 2.58 -23.89 -22.85
N PRO A 452 3.87 -24.30 -22.77
CA PRO A 452 4.67 -24.15 -21.55
C PRO A 452 4.95 -22.69 -21.14
N GLU A 453 4.70 -21.72 -22.02
CA GLU A 453 4.82 -20.29 -21.75
C GLU A 453 3.54 -19.70 -21.13
N ILE A 454 2.45 -20.49 -21.06
CA ILE A 454 1.16 -20.09 -20.51
C ILE A 454 0.88 -20.90 -19.24
N THR A 455 0.66 -20.20 -18.14
CA THR A 455 0.22 -20.78 -16.87
C THR A 455 -1.29 -20.73 -16.80
N TYR A 456 -1.93 -21.91 -16.75
CA TYR A 456 -3.36 -22.02 -16.44
C TYR A 456 -3.57 -21.94 -14.92
N VAL A 457 -4.38 -20.98 -14.50
CA VAL A 457 -4.83 -20.81 -13.11
C VAL A 457 -6.34 -21.03 -13.09
N PRO A 458 -6.82 -22.14 -12.51
CA PRO A 458 -8.24 -22.44 -12.48
C PRO A 458 -8.99 -21.44 -11.61
N GLY A 459 -10.21 -21.09 -12.04
CA GLY A 459 -11.13 -20.32 -11.21
C GLY A 459 -11.58 -21.11 -9.97
N ASN A 460 -11.84 -20.42 -8.86
CA ASN A 460 -12.47 -21.04 -7.68
C ASN A 460 -13.99 -21.02 -7.84
N GLY A 461 -14.62 -22.20 -7.98
CA GLY A 461 -16.09 -22.31 -8.12
C GLY A 461 -16.57 -21.70 -9.43
N ASP A 462 -17.44 -20.67 -9.34
CA ASP A 462 -17.94 -19.91 -10.49
C ASP A 462 -16.97 -18.79 -10.93
N GLY A 463 -15.76 -18.74 -10.36
CA GLY A 463 -14.72 -17.76 -10.68
C GLY A 463 -14.12 -17.91 -12.08
N TYR A 464 -13.43 -16.86 -12.52
CA TYR A 464 -12.79 -16.81 -13.84
C TYR A 464 -11.51 -17.64 -13.86
N ASP A 465 -11.37 -18.45 -14.91
CA ASP A 465 -10.11 -19.09 -15.28
C ASP A 465 -9.15 -18.06 -15.86
N ALA A 466 -7.87 -18.14 -15.50
CA ALA A 466 -6.84 -17.27 -16.04
C ALA A 466 -5.77 -18.05 -16.81
N PHE A 467 -5.42 -17.57 -18.00
CA PHE A 467 -4.29 -18.04 -18.80
C PHE A 467 -3.23 -16.94 -18.82
N GLN A 468 -2.26 -17.06 -17.92
CA GLN A 468 -1.27 -16.02 -17.62
C GLN A 468 0.05 -16.28 -18.35
N PHE A 469 0.74 -15.24 -18.78
CA PHE A 469 2.05 -15.34 -19.42
C PHE A 469 2.88 -14.08 -19.15
N SER A 470 4.20 -14.17 -19.37
CA SER A 470 5.10 -13.03 -19.14
C SER A 470 4.88 -11.90 -20.16
N ALA A 471 5.21 -10.66 -19.78
CA ALA A 471 5.23 -9.52 -20.69
C ALA A 471 6.16 -9.74 -21.91
N GLU A 472 7.26 -10.48 -21.72
CA GLU A 472 8.18 -10.84 -22.82
C GLU A 472 7.52 -11.77 -23.84
N ASN A 473 6.72 -12.74 -23.40
CA ASN A 473 6.09 -13.73 -24.27
C ASN A 473 4.78 -13.22 -24.90
N ALA A 474 4.14 -12.22 -24.30
CA ALA A 474 2.84 -11.70 -24.73
C ALA A 474 2.77 -11.36 -26.24
N PRO A 475 3.73 -10.63 -26.86
CA PRO A 475 3.66 -10.30 -28.28
C PRO A 475 3.60 -11.53 -29.20
N GLN A 476 4.36 -12.59 -28.87
CA GLN A 476 4.42 -13.80 -29.67
C GLN A 476 3.17 -14.66 -29.46
N ILE A 477 2.72 -14.83 -28.21
CA ILE A 477 1.50 -15.58 -27.89
C ILE A 477 0.28 -14.96 -28.58
N LEU A 478 0.09 -13.64 -28.44
CA LEU A 478 -1.03 -12.92 -29.06
C LEU A 478 -0.99 -13.03 -30.59
N LYS A 479 0.20 -12.94 -31.20
CA LYS A 479 0.38 -13.11 -32.64
C LYS A 479 -0.01 -14.50 -33.12
N VAL A 480 0.40 -15.55 -32.40
CA VAL A 480 0.04 -16.93 -32.72
C VAL A 480 -1.47 -17.10 -32.67
N ILE A 481 -2.12 -16.63 -31.61
CA ILE A 481 -3.58 -16.76 -31.45
C ILE A 481 -4.32 -16.04 -32.59
N LYS A 482 -3.96 -14.78 -32.86
CA LYS A 482 -4.55 -13.97 -33.96
C LYS A 482 -4.40 -14.62 -35.33
N THR A 483 -3.29 -15.30 -35.58
CA THR A 483 -2.98 -15.88 -36.89
C THR A 483 -3.59 -17.28 -37.06
N SER A 484 -3.54 -18.10 -36.02
CA SER A 484 -3.96 -19.50 -36.06
C SER A 484 -5.47 -19.67 -35.83
N TRP A 485 -6.09 -18.81 -35.01
CA TRP A 485 -7.51 -18.88 -34.66
C TRP A 485 -8.21 -17.51 -34.77
N PRO A 486 -8.29 -16.93 -35.98
CA PRO A 486 -8.89 -15.60 -36.19
C PRO A 486 -10.37 -15.53 -35.80
N ASP A 487 -11.10 -16.66 -35.80
CA ASP A 487 -12.51 -16.71 -35.38
C ASP A 487 -12.67 -16.71 -33.85
N ALA A 488 -11.67 -17.20 -33.11
CA ALA A 488 -11.64 -17.18 -31.65
C ALA A 488 -11.13 -15.85 -31.09
N TRP A 489 -10.27 -15.16 -31.84
CA TRP A 489 -9.62 -13.92 -31.39
C TRP A 489 -10.60 -12.84 -30.90
N PRO A 490 -11.71 -12.52 -31.59
CA PRO A 490 -12.64 -11.48 -31.12
C PRO A 490 -13.26 -11.75 -29.74
N ASP A 491 -13.36 -13.02 -29.33
CA ASP A 491 -13.85 -13.40 -28.01
C ASP A 491 -12.70 -13.37 -26.97
N LEU A 492 -11.50 -13.82 -27.35
CA LEU A 492 -10.30 -13.76 -26.51
C LEU A 492 -9.78 -12.34 -26.27
N GLU A 493 -9.89 -11.45 -27.25
CA GLU A 493 -9.46 -10.06 -27.13
C GLU A 493 -10.23 -9.31 -26.04
N LYS A 494 -11.53 -9.59 -25.90
CA LYS A 494 -12.39 -8.98 -24.87
C LYS A 494 -12.08 -9.46 -23.46
N SER A 495 -11.40 -10.59 -23.34
CA SER A 495 -10.99 -11.21 -22.08
C SER A 495 -9.50 -11.05 -21.81
N PHE A 496 -8.76 -10.35 -22.68
CA PHE A 496 -7.34 -10.12 -22.51
C PHE A 496 -7.07 -8.88 -21.66
N TYR A 497 -6.20 -9.03 -20.67
CA TYR A 497 -5.78 -7.99 -19.76
C TYR A 497 -4.27 -7.88 -19.76
N ASP A 498 -3.78 -6.67 -20.01
CA ASP A 498 -2.42 -6.22 -19.71
C ASP A 498 -2.56 -4.95 -18.86
N ALA A 499 -2.53 -5.14 -17.53
CA ALA A 499 -2.88 -4.08 -16.60
C ALA A 499 -1.90 -2.90 -16.70
N HIS A 500 -0.60 -3.18 -16.80
CA HIS A 500 0.42 -2.14 -16.89
C HIS A 500 0.25 -1.29 -18.16
N ALA A 501 0.11 -1.94 -19.32
CA ALA A 501 -0.07 -1.25 -20.59
C ALA A 501 -1.39 -0.48 -20.66
N THR A 502 -2.47 -1.05 -20.10
CA THR A 502 -3.79 -0.39 -20.10
C THR A 502 -3.79 0.86 -19.21
N MET A 503 -3.16 0.80 -18.03
CA MET A 503 -2.99 1.97 -17.16
C MET A 503 -2.13 3.05 -17.83
N ALA A 504 -1.07 2.66 -18.54
CA ALA A 504 -0.25 3.58 -19.32
C ALA A 504 -1.03 4.22 -20.48
N ASP A 505 -1.90 3.49 -21.19
CA ASP A 505 -2.75 4.07 -22.23
C ASP A 505 -3.75 5.08 -21.67
N VAL A 506 -4.34 4.82 -20.49
CA VAL A 506 -5.19 5.82 -19.82
C VAL A 506 -4.43 7.12 -19.57
N LEU A 507 -3.19 7.05 -19.06
CA LEU A 507 -2.34 8.23 -18.89
C LEU A 507 -2.02 8.90 -20.23
N GLY A 508 -1.72 8.09 -21.26
CA GLY A 508 -1.50 8.53 -22.64
C GLY A 508 -2.71 9.29 -23.21
N TYR A 509 -3.92 8.79 -22.97
CA TYR A 509 -5.18 9.44 -23.35
C TYR A 509 -5.35 10.77 -22.61
N MET A 510 -5.16 10.78 -21.29
CA MET A 510 -5.27 12.00 -20.49
C MET A 510 -4.27 13.07 -20.92
N TYR A 511 -3.07 12.68 -21.39
CA TYR A 511 -2.13 13.60 -22.02
C TYR A 511 -2.61 14.12 -23.37
N ARG A 512 -3.18 13.28 -24.24
CA ARG A 512 -3.72 13.71 -25.55
C ARG A 512 -4.86 14.71 -25.39
N GLU A 513 -5.69 14.53 -24.37
CA GLU A 513 -6.79 15.43 -24.03
C GLU A 513 -6.34 16.70 -23.28
N GLY A 514 -5.03 16.87 -23.04
CA GLY A 514 -4.46 18.03 -22.35
C GLY A 514 -4.77 18.09 -20.86
N LYS A 515 -5.27 17.00 -20.26
CA LYS A 515 -5.54 16.89 -18.81
C LYS A 515 -4.27 16.58 -18.03
N LEU A 516 -3.35 15.84 -18.64
CA LEU A 516 -1.95 15.73 -18.21
C LEU A 516 -1.10 16.54 -19.18
N THR A 517 -0.12 17.28 -18.66
CA THR A 517 0.85 18.02 -19.48
C THR A 517 2.24 17.85 -18.91
N TRP A 518 3.24 17.88 -19.77
CA TRP A 518 4.65 17.78 -19.40
C TRP A 518 5.28 19.17 -19.30
N ASN A 519 6.15 19.38 -18.31
CA ASN A 519 6.96 20.59 -18.17
C ASN A 519 8.42 20.28 -18.48
N ASP A 520 8.88 20.65 -19.67
CA ASP A 520 10.27 20.43 -20.13
C ASP A 520 11.33 21.21 -19.34
N VAL A 521 10.96 22.26 -18.60
CA VAL A 521 11.92 23.01 -17.76
C VAL A 521 12.15 22.31 -16.43
N GLY A 522 11.11 21.68 -15.90
CA GLY A 522 11.13 21.02 -14.59
C GLY A 522 11.41 19.52 -14.66
N ASP A 523 11.28 18.92 -15.84
CA ASP A 523 11.34 17.47 -16.07
C ASP A 523 10.32 16.69 -15.25
N TYR A 524 9.07 17.17 -15.24
CA TYR A 524 7.97 16.56 -14.50
C TYR A 524 6.61 16.83 -15.15
N LEU A 525 5.55 16.12 -14.74
CA LEU A 525 4.19 16.48 -15.13
C LEU A 525 3.75 17.78 -14.45
N SER A 526 3.04 18.65 -15.16
CA SER A 526 2.47 19.86 -14.57
C SER A 526 1.65 19.53 -13.33
N ARG A 527 1.91 20.26 -12.24
CA ARG A 527 1.22 20.05 -10.97
C ARG A 527 -0.26 20.46 -11.07
N SER A 528 -1.11 19.76 -10.34
CA SER A 528 -2.53 20.06 -10.23
C SER A 528 -2.81 21.51 -9.80
N ALA A 529 -4.00 22.02 -10.14
CA ALA A 529 -4.39 23.41 -9.89
C ALA A 529 -4.48 23.77 -8.40
N GLY A 530 -4.17 25.03 -8.07
CA GLY A 530 -4.28 25.58 -6.72
C GLY A 530 -2.96 25.59 -5.94
N PRO A 531 -2.88 26.44 -4.90
CA PRO A 531 -1.67 26.67 -4.11
C PRO A 531 -1.32 25.46 -3.24
N CYS A 532 -0.08 25.40 -2.77
CA CYS A 532 0.35 24.43 -1.77
C CYS A 532 1.54 24.98 -0.97
N GLN A 533 1.40 24.99 0.35
CA GLN A 533 2.40 25.47 1.30
C GLN A 533 3.08 24.31 2.07
N PHE A 534 2.87 23.07 1.62
CA PHE A 534 3.33 21.89 2.37
C PHE A 534 4.84 21.88 2.59
N CYS A 535 5.67 22.23 1.61
CA CYS A 535 7.13 22.14 1.77
C CYS A 535 7.74 23.37 2.48
N VAL A 536 7.02 24.50 2.50
CA VAL A 536 7.50 25.79 3.03
C VAL A 536 6.34 26.52 3.69
N ASN A 537 6.35 26.55 5.03
CA ASN A 537 5.33 27.23 5.82
C ASN A 537 5.92 27.76 7.15
N GLU A 538 5.06 28.11 8.10
CA GLU A 538 5.45 28.65 9.41
C GLU A 538 5.92 27.58 10.40
N HIS A 539 5.50 26.32 10.23
CA HIS A 539 5.85 25.20 11.11
C HIS A 539 7.17 24.58 10.68
N TRP A 540 7.34 24.35 9.37
CA TRP A 540 8.57 23.78 8.83
C TRP A 540 8.95 24.39 7.48
N LYS A 541 10.25 24.24 7.15
CA LYS A 541 10.83 24.66 5.86
C LYS A 541 11.82 23.60 5.41
N PHE A 542 11.39 22.78 4.45
CA PHE A 542 12.27 21.73 3.94
C PHE A 542 13.48 22.33 3.24
N PRO A 543 14.68 21.72 3.35
CA PRO A 543 15.90 22.26 2.76
C PRO A 543 15.80 22.49 1.24
N LEU A 544 15.04 21.64 0.54
CA LEU A 544 14.84 21.71 -0.91
C LEU A 544 13.72 22.69 -1.32
N GLY A 545 12.94 23.20 -0.37
CA GLY A 545 11.76 24.02 -0.64
C GLY A 545 10.71 23.30 -1.48
N CYS A 546 9.92 24.07 -2.23
CA CYS A 546 8.99 23.56 -3.24
C CYS A 546 9.52 23.91 -4.64
N PRO A 547 9.86 22.95 -5.51
CA PRO A 547 10.38 23.25 -6.85
C PRO A 547 9.29 23.69 -7.83
N TYR A 548 8.02 23.69 -7.41
CA TYR A 548 6.87 23.75 -8.32
C TYR A 548 6.19 25.12 -8.42
N GLY A 549 6.70 26.15 -7.75
CA GLY A 549 6.08 27.48 -7.76
C GLY A 549 4.74 27.56 -7.00
N LYS A 550 4.39 26.52 -6.23
CA LYS A 550 3.10 26.42 -5.52
C LYS A 550 2.97 27.33 -4.30
N PRO A 551 4.03 27.58 -3.51
CA PRO A 551 3.96 28.56 -2.43
C PRO A 551 3.75 30.01 -2.90
N GLU A 552 4.08 30.32 -4.15
CA GLU A 552 3.96 31.65 -4.77
C GLU A 552 2.54 31.94 -5.29
N GLU A 553 1.70 30.91 -5.45
CA GLU A 553 0.29 31.06 -5.80
C GLU A 553 -0.50 31.72 -4.65
N LYS A 554 -1.58 32.45 -4.98
CA LYS A 554 -2.45 33.09 -3.98
C LYS A 554 -2.99 32.00 -3.03
N PRO A 555 -2.74 32.08 -1.72
CA PRO A 555 -3.24 31.08 -0.78
C PRO A 555 -4.78 31.12 -0.70
N LEU A 556 -5.38 29.94 -0.54
CA LEU A 556 -6.81 29.82 -0.24
C LEU A 556 -7.08 30.26 1.20
N PRO A 557 -8.29 30.77 1.50
CA PRO A 557 -8.68 31.04 2.89
C PRO A 557 -8.54 29.79 3.77
N ILE A 558 -8.06 29.95 5.00
CA ILE A 558 -7.96 28.84 5.96
C ILE A 558 -9.36 28.25 6.17
N GLY A 559 -9.45 26.92 6.11
CA GLY A 559 -10.71 26.19 6.24
C GLY A 559 -11.54 26.09 4.95
N TYR A 560 -11.18 26.80 3.87
CA TYR A 560 -11.91 26.74 2.59
C TYR A 560 -12.06 25.30 2.07
N LEU A 561 -10.94 24.56 1.96
CA LEU A 561 -10.98 23.18 1.49
C LEU A 561 -11.70 22.22 2.45
N ASN A 562 -11.77 22.54 3.75
CA ASN A 562 -12.59 21.77 4.68
C ASN A 562 -14.08 21.97 4.37
N GLN A 563 -14.51 23.20 4.09
CA GLN A 563 -15.90 23.45 3.68
C GLN A 563 -16.24 22.79 2.34
N VAL A 564 -15.29 22.75 1.39
CA VAL A 564 -15.44 21.96 0.14
C VAL A 564 -15.65 20.48 0.46
N THR A 565 -14.83 19.91 1.34
CA THR A 565 -14.95 18.52 1.81
C THR A 565 -16.32 18.27 2.43
N ASP A 566 -16.76 19.16 3.34
CA ASP A 566 -18.06 19.05 4.00
C ASP A 566 -19.22 19.08 3.00
N GLN A 567 -19.14 19.93 1.96
CA GLN A 567 -20.15 19.98 0.91
C GLN A 567 -20.20 18.69 0.08
N ILE A 568 -19.05 18.12 -0.29
CA ILE A 568 -18.97 16.82 -0.98
C ILE A 568 -19.64 15.73 -0.13
N LEU A 569 -19.31 15.65 1.16
CA LEU A 569 -19.89 14.68 2.09
C LEU A 569 -21.40 14.88 2.26
N SER A 570 -21.86 16.13 2.39
CA SER A 570 -23.29 16.43 2.53
C SER A 570 -24.11 16.10 1.28
N GLY A 571 -23.47 16.11 0.11
CA GLY A 571 -24.10 15.70 -1.14
C GLY A 571 -24.20 14.18 -1.30
N GLY A 572 -23.52 13.39 -0.46
CA GLY A 572 -23.54 11.92 -0.48
C GLY A 572 -24.38 11.25 0.61
N ALA A 573 -25.02 12.03 1.49
CA ALA A 573 -25.79 11.54 2.65
C ALA A 573 -27.31 11.54 2.42
#